data_AF-A0A8C0E066-F1
#
_entry.id   AF-A0A8C0E066-F1
#
_cell.length_a   1.000
_cell.length_b   1.000
_cell.length_c   1.000
_cell.angle_alpha   90.00
_cell.angle_beta   90.00
_cell.angle_gamma   90.00
#
_symmetry.space_group_name_H-M   'P 1'
#
loop_
_entity.id
_entity.type
_entity.pdbx_description
1 polymer ?
#
loop_
_entity_poly.entity_id
_entity_poly.type
_entity_poly.pdbx_seq_one_letter_code
_entity_poly.pdbx_strand_id
1 'polypeptide(L)'
;MASSTTVPLGFHYETKYVVLSYLGLLSLEKLQEQHLSSPQGVQQDIASQSLDQEVLLKVKTEIEEELKSLDKEISEAFASTGFDRHTSPVFSPANPDSSVEDCLAHLGEKASQELRAPLLGALQTLLSRALSLPWSRRTRSAPPAPRRTATTSTSCPVAPPRSPAPQSLRQPR
;
A
#
# COMPACT_ATOMS: atom_id res chain seq x y z
N MET A 1 -4.37 11.88 -22.35
CA MET A 1 -4.98 12.38 -21.10
C MET A 1 -4.97 11.25 -20.09
N ALA A 2 -4.62 11.50 -18.83
CA ALA A 2 -4.79 10.50 -17.78
C ALA A 2 -6.22 10.63 -17.25
N SER A 3 -7.08 9.65 -17.55
CA SER A 3 -8.43 9.60 -16.98
C SER A 3 -8.31 9.26 -15.50
N SER A 4 -8.54 10.24 -14.62
CA SER A 4 -8.65 9.99 -13.19
C SER A 4 -9.98 9.27 -12.93
N THR A 5 -9.93 7.94 -12.82
CA THR A 5 -11.10 7.13 -12.50
C THR A 5 -11.40 7.28 -11.00
N THR A 6 -12.32 8.17 -10.65
CA THR A 6 -12.88 8.23 -9.30
C THR A 6 -13.58 6.90 -9.02
N VAL A 7 -13.18 6.22 -7.95
CA VAL A 7 -13.82 4.97 -7.53
C VAL A 7 -15.29 5.25 -7.19
N PRO A 8 -16.26 4.39 -7.59
CA PRO A 8 -17.66 4.57 -7.22
C PRO A 8 -17.82 4.66 -5.70
N LEU A 9 -18.66 5.58 -5.23
CA LEU A 9 -18.80 5.85 -3.80
C LEU A 9 -19.27 4.61 -3.00
N GLY A 10 -20.09 3.75 -3.63
CA GLY A 10 -20.53 2.46 -3.09
C GLY A 10 -19.40 1.49 -2.73
N PHE A 11 -18.25 1.58 -3.40
CA PHE A 11 -17.09 0.71 -3.16
C PHE A 11 -16.57 0.80 -1.73
N HIS A 12 -16.72 1.97 -1.06
CA HIS A 12 -16.36 2.11 0.34
C HIS A 12 -17.18 1.18 1.24
N TYR A 13 -18.51 1.19 1.05
CA TYR A 13 -19.44 0.37 1.83
C TYR A 13 -19.23 -1.12 1.57
N GLU A 14 -19.07 -1.51 0.31
CA GLU A 14 -18.76 -2.89 -0.10
C GLU A 14 -17.45 -3.38 0.53
N THR A 15 -16.38 -2.57 0.43
CA THR A 15 -15.07 -2.93 1.02
C THR A 15 -15.16 -3.03 2.55
N LYS A 16 -15.82 -2.09 3.22
CA LYS A 16 -15.96 -2.09 4.68
C LYS A 16 -16.76 -3.33 5.15
N TYR A 17 -17.86 -3.67 4.46
CA TYR A 17 -18.65 -4.85 4.76
C TYR A 17 -17.85 -6.14 4.61
N VAL A 18 -17.11 -6.30 3.50
CA VAL A 18 -16.28 -7.48 3.24
C VAL A 18 -15.23 -7.64 4.34
N VAL A 19 -14.47 -6.59 4.66
CA VAL A 19 -13.43 -6.64 5.70
C VAL A 19 -14.00 -6.99 7.07
N LEU A 20 -15.10 -6.35 7.49
CA LEU A 20 -15.76 -6.66 8.76
C LEU A 20 -16.29 -8.10 8.82
N SER A 21 -16.88 -8.59 7.72
CA SER A 21 -17.40 -9.96 7.63
C SER A 21 -16.28 -10.99 7.77
N TYR A 22 -15.13 -10.79 7.10
CA TYR A 22 -13.95 -11.65 7.25
C TYR A 22 -13.39 -11.65 8.68
N LEU A 23 -13.27 -10.48 9.30
CA LEU A 23 -12.82 -10.37 10.69
C LEU A 23 -13.78 -11.07 11.66
N GLY A 24 -15.09 -11.00 11.38
CA GLY A 24 -16.13 -11.71 12.13
C GLY A 24 -16.01 -13.23 12.06
N LEU A 25 -15.78 -13.77 10.85
CA LEU A 25 -15.55 -15.20 10.64
C LEU A 25 -14.30 -15.69 11.38
N LEU A 26 -13.17 -14.99 11.24
CA LEU A 26 -11.92 -15.32 11.95
C LEU A 26 -12.07 -15.24 13.47
N SER A 27 -12.91 -14.32 13.97
CA SER A 27 -13.20 -14.20 15.40
C SER A 27 -14.05 -15.36 15.93
N LEU A 28 -15.00 -15.84 15.11
CA LEU A 28 -15.83 -17.01 15.43
C LEU A 28 -15.03 -18.30 15.44
N GLU A 29 -14.18 -18.51 14.42
CA GLU A 29 -13.35 -19.70 14.28
C GLU A 29 -12.42 -19.88 15.50
N LYS A 30 -11.71 -18.82 15.91
CA LYS A 30 -10.85 -18.85 17.10
C LYS A 30 -11.60 -19.12 18.40
N LEU A 31 -12.84 -18.63 18.52
CA LEU A 31 -13.66 -18.84 19.72
C LEU A 31 -14.09 -20.32 19.79
N GLN A 32 -14.43 -20.92 18.65
CA GLN A 32 -14.74 -22.33 18.54
C GLN A 32 -13.51 -23.22 18.80
N GLU A 33 -12.33 -22.87 18.25
CA GLU A 33 -11.07 -23.58 18.50
C GLU A 33 -10.74 -23.61 20.01
N GLN A 34 -10.75 -22.45 20.68
CA GLN A 34 -10.51 -22.34 22.12
C GLN A 34 -11.48 -23.19 22.95
N HIS A 35 -12.74 -23.29 22.52
CA HIS A 35 -13.78 -24.06 23.23
C HIS A 35 -13.63 -25.59 23.05
N LEU A 36 -12.89 -26.03 22.02
CA LEU A 36 -12.59 -27.44 21.74
C LEU A 36 -11.22 -27.87 22.33
N SER A 37 -10.27 -26.95 22.47
CA SER A 37 -8.95 -27.21 23.04
C SER A 37 -8.88 -26.94 24.54
N SER A 38 -9.49 -27.82 25.35
CA SER A 38 -9.35 -27.82 26.82
C SER A 38 -8.43 -28.96 27.30
N PRO A 39 -7.12 -28.70 27.48
CA PRO A 39 -6.23 -29.64 28.15
C PRO A 39 -6.29 -29.47 29.67
N GLN A 40 -6.38 -30.56 30.41
CA GLN A 40 -6.29 -30.55 31.87
C GLN A 40 -4.82 -30.36 32.31
N GLY A 41 -4.37 -29.12 32.46
CA GLY A 41 -3.07 -28.81 33.04
C GLY A 41 -2.70 -27.33 33.16
N VAL A 42 -2.18 -26.95 34.34
CA VAL A 42 -1.45 -25.70 34.65
C VAL A 42 -2.29 -24.42 34.82
N GLN A 43 -2.43 -23.98 36.07
CA GLN A 43 -3.19 -22.78 36.50
C GLN A 43 -2.71 -21.43 35.92
N GLN A 44 -1.49 -21.35 35.40
CA GLN A 44 -0.94 -20.12 34.82
C GLN A 44 -1.52 -19.80 33.43
N ASP A 45 -1.99 -20.82 32.71
CA ASP A 45 -2.54 -20.69 31.36
C ASP A 45 -3.96 -20.10 31.40
N ILE A 46 -4.71 -20.38 32.47
CA ILE A 46 -6.12 -19.99 32.65
C ILE A 46 -6.32 -18.47 32.60
N ALA A 47 -5.43 -17.70 33.23
CA ALA A 47 -5.54 -16.23 33.26
C ALA A 47 -5.27 -15.60 31.88
N SER A 48 -4.29 -16.13 31.15
CA SER A 48 -3.96 -15.69 29.79
C SER A 48 -5.08 -16.09 28.81
N GLN A 49 -5.57 -17.32 28.90
CA GLN A 49 -6.70 -17.83 28.13
C GLN A 49 -7.99 -17.03 28.39
N SER A 50 -8.27 -16.64 29.63
CA SER A 50 -9.43 -15.78 29.94
C SER A 50 -9.31 -14.36 29.39
N LEU A 51 -8.10 -13.79 29.36
CA LEU A 51 -7.85 -12.48 28.78
C LEU A 51 -8.01 -12.53 27.26
N ASP A 52 -7.44 -13.55 26.60
CA ASP A 52 -7.60 -13.75 25.16
C ASP A 52 -9.08 -13.97 24.78
N GLN A 53 -9.85 -14.68 25.61
CA GLN A 53 -11.29 -14.84 25.41
C GLN A 53 -12.06 -13.51 25.58
N GLU A 54 -11.74 -12.69 26.59
CA GLU A 54 -12.34 -11.36 26.78
C GLU A 54 -12.03 -10.44 25.59
N VAL A 55 -10.78 -10.44 25.12
CA VAL A 55 -10.36 -9.69 23.92
C VAL A 55 -11.10 -10.17 22.68
N LEU A 56 -11.24 -11.48 22.49
CA LEU A 56 -11.93 -12.05 21.32
C LEU A 56 -13.44 -11.74 21.32
N LEU A 57 -14.08 -11.82 22.50
CA LEU A 57 -15.48 -11.40 22.67
C LEU A 57 -15.65 -9.90 22.40
N LYS A 58 -14.73 -9.06 22.88
CA LYS A 58 -14.75 -7.62 22.63
C LYS A 58 -14.61 -7.31 21.14
N VAL A 59 -13.65 -7.91 20.46
CA VAL A 59 -13.45 -7.77 19.00
C VAL A 59 -14.71 -8.20 18.25
N LYS A 60 -15.34 -9.32 18.63
CA LYS A 60 -16.62 -9.74 18.05
C LYS A 60 -17.71 -8.66 18.22
N THR A 61 -17.89 -8.12 19.43
CA THR A 61 -18.92 -7.08 19.68
C THR A 61 -18.63 -5.78 18.92
N GLU A 62 -17.36 -5.42 18.75
CA GLU A 62 -16.94 -4.24 17.98
C GLU A 62 -17.25 -4.41 16.49
N ILE A 63 -17.03 -5.62 15.93
CA ILE A 63 -17.40 -5.96 14.55
C ILE A 63 -18.92 -5.93 14.35
N GLU A 64 -19.70 -6.47 15.29
CA GLU A 64 -21.17 -6.45 15.21
C GLU A 64 -21.74 -5.02 15.25
N GLU A 65 -21.21 -4.13 16.10
CA GLU A 65 -21.62 -2.72 16.12
C GLU A 65 -21.11 -1.93 14.90
N GLU A 66 -19.91 -2.20 14.36
CA GLU A 66 -19.43 -1.58 13.11
C GLU A 66 -20.25 -2.01 11.88
N LEU A 67 -20.68 -3.28 11.80
CA LEU A 67 -21.57 -3.76 10.73
C LEU A 67 -22.95 -3.07 10.80
N LYS A 68 -23.49 -2.89 11.99
CA LYS A 68 -24.75 -2.18 12.25
C LYS A 68 -24.64 -0.68 11.99
N SER A 69 -23.49 -0.07 12.32
CA SER A 69 -23.14 1.30 11.98
C SER A 69 -23.09 1.50 10.46
N LEU A 70 -22.49 0.54 9.73
CA LEU A 70 -22.44 0.54 8.27
C LEU A 70 -23.83 0.43 7.60
N ASP A 71 -24.73 -0.42 8.09
CA ASP A 71 -26.10 -0.52 7.54
C ASP A 71 -26.87 0.81 7.70
N LYS A 72 -26.66 1.50 8.83
CA LYS A 72 -27.17 2.86 9.05
C LYS A 72 -26.50 3.87 8.10
N GLU A 73 -25.18 3.84 7.94
CA GLU A 73 -24.43 4.74 7.06
C GLU A 73 -24.91 4.63 5.60
N ILE A 74 -25.11 3.40 5.10
CA ILE A 74 -25.68 3.11 3.78
C ILE A 74 -27.09 3.69 3.66
N SER A 75 -27.94 3.48 4.68
CA SER A 75 -29.33 3.96 4.69
C SER A 75 -29.43 5.49 4.67
N GLU A 76 -28.56 6.18 5.40
CA GLU A 76 -28.45 7.65 5.38
C GLU A 76 -27.86 8.17 4.07
N ALA A 77 -26.87 7.46 3.50
CA ALA A 77 -26.23 7.81 2.24
C ALA A 77 -27.11 7.58 1.01
N PHE A 78 -28.13 6.70 1.05
CA PHE A 78 -28.98 6.41 -0.11
C PHE A 78 -29.58 7.68 -0.74
N ALA A 79 -30.07 8.61 0.08
CA ALA A 79 -30.73 9.84 -0.38
C ALA A 79 -29.79 10.82 -1.12
N SER A 80 -28.48 10.77 -0.87
CA SER A 80 -27.50 11.67 -1.47
C SER A 80 -26.62 11.00 -2.54
N THR A 81 -26.45 9.68 -2.45
CA THR A 81 -25.53 8.90 -3.30
C THR A 81 -26.25 8.00 -4.31
N GLY A 82 -27.51 7.65 -4.05
CA GLY A 82 -28.27 6.65 -4.82
C GLY A 82 -27.76 5.20 -4.66
N PHE A 83 -26.82 4.94 -3.73
CA PHE A 83 -26.27 3.60 -3.51
C PHE A 83 -27.29 2.69 -2.81
N ASP A 84 -27.84 1.72 -3.54
CA ASP A 84 -28.72 0.69 -3.00
C ASP A 84 -27.98 -0.64 -2.81
N ARG A 85 -27.88 -1.09 -1.55
CA ARG A 85 -27.32 -2.40 -1.18
C ARG A 85 -28.05 -3.57 -1.86
N HIS A 86 -29.32 -3.43 -2.24
CA HIS A 86 -30.08 -4.46 -2.95
C HIS A 86 -29.68 -4.62 -4.42
N THR A 87 -28.90 -3.67 -4.96
CA THR A 87 -28.30 -3.74 -6.30
C THR A 87 -26.82 -4.11 -6.29
N SER A 88 -26.18 -4.11 -5.10
CA SER A 88 -24.76 -4.44 -4.96
C SER A 88 -24.55 -5.97 -5.00
N PRO A 89 -23.60 -6.48 -5.80
CA PRO A 89 -23.28 -7.90 -5.85
C PRO A 89 -22.63 -8.42 -4.56
N VAL A 90 -22.16 -7.54 -3.68
CA VAL A 90 -21.53 -7.89 -2.40
C VAL A 90 -22.58 -8.11 -1.30
N PHE A 91 -23.59 -7.25 -1.25
CA PHE A 91 -24.68 -7.34 -0.26
C PHE A 91 -25.84 -8.22 -0.73
N SER A 92 -26.06 -8.32 -2.03
CA SER A 92 -27.11 -9.12 -2.68
C SER A 92 -26.52 -9.94 -3.84
N PRO A 93 -25.69 -10.96 -3.55
CA PRO A 93 -25.07 -11.79 -4.58
C PRO A 93 -26.13 -12.53 -5.40
N ALA A 94 -25.90 -12.63 -6.72
CA ALA A 94 -26.82 -13.28 -7.65
C ALA A 94 -26.96 -14.80 -7.42
N ASN A 95 -26.01 -15.40 -6.70
CA ASN A 95 -26.07 -16.77 -6.20
C ASN A 95 -25.73 -16.75 -4.69
N PRO A 96 -26.65 -17.13 -3.80
CA PRO A 96 -26.38 -17.15 -2.36
C PRO A 96 -25.39 -18.25 -1.94
N ASP A 97 -25.18 -19.28 -2.78
CA ASP A 97 -24.28 -20.40 -2.50
C ASP A 97 -22.83 -20.11 -2.91
N SER A 98 -22.55 -19.06 -3.70
CA SER A 98 -21.18 -18.68 -4.08
C SER A 98 -20.57 -17.76 -3.04
N SER A 99 -19.36 -18.10 -2.57
CA SER A 99 -18.65 -17.27 -1.61
C SER A 99 -18.02 -16.02 -2.26
N VAL A 100 -17.52 -15.09 -1.43
CA VAL A 100 -16.80 -13.91 -1.92
C VAL A 100 -15.49 -14.33 -2.62
N GLU A 101 -14.82 -15.37 -2.12
CA GLU A 101 -13.63 -15.98 -2.73
C GLU A 101 -13.93 -16.54 -4.12
N ASP A 102 -15.03 -17.28 -4.30
CA ASP A 102 -15.44 -17.83 -5.59
C ASP A 102 -15.71 -16.70 -6.61
N CYS A 103 -16.36 -15.63 -6.17
CA CYS A 103 -16.62 -14.44 -6.98
C CYS A 103 -15.31 -13.75 -7.39
N LEU A 104 -14.36 -13.60 -6.45
CA LEU A 104 -13.04 -13.02 -6.71
C LEU A 104 -12.17 -13.91 -7.61
N ALA A 105 -12.25 -15.23 -7.47
CA ALA A 105 -11.56 -16.18 -8.33
C ALA A 105 -12.08 -16.11 -9.77
N HIS A 106 -13.39 -16.07 -9.97
CA HIS A 106 -14.00 -15.90 -11.30
C HIS A 106 -13.63 -14.55 -11.93
N LEU A 107 -13.67 -13.46 -11.15
CA LEU A 107 -13.26 -12.14 -11.62
C LEU A 107 -11.77 -12.10 -12.00
N GLY A 108 -10.91 -12.74 -11.19
CA GLY A 108 -9.47 -12.86 -11.44
C GLY A 108 -9.16 -13.64 -12.71
N GLU A 109 -9.82 -14.79 -12.92
CA GLU A 109 -9.68 -15.58 -14.15
C GLU A 109 -10.11 -14.76 -15.38
N LYS A 110 -11.30 -14.14 -15.34
CA LYS A 110 -11.80 -13.27 -16.42
C LYS A 110 -10.83 -12.12 -16.73
N ALA A 111 -10.38 -11.40 -15.71
CA ALA A 111 -9.41 -10.31 -15.87
C ALA A 111 -8.08 -10.81 -16.46
N SER A 112 -7.63 -12.00 -16.06
CA SER A 112 -6.42 -12.62 -16.64
C SER A 112 -6.58 -12.91 -18.13
N GLN A 113 -7.76 -13.40 -18.56
CA GLN A 113 -8.06 -13.69 -19.96
C GLN A 113 -8.14 -12.40 -20.79
N GLU A 114 -8.89 -11.39 -20.31
CA GLU A 114 -9.07 -10.10 -20.99
C GLU A 114 -7.74 -9.33 -21.13
N LEU A 115 -6.91 -9.32 -20.08
CA LEU A 115 -5.63 -8.59 -20.06
C LEU A 115 -4.48 -9.35 -20.74
N ARG A 116 -4.61 -10.66 -21.00
CA ARG A 116 -3.53 -11.50 -21.55
C ARG A 116 -2.93 -10.93 -22.84
N ALA A 117 -3.76 -10.65 -23.85
CA ALA A 117 -3.28 -10.17 -25.14
C ALA A 117 -2.74 -8.72 -25.07
N PRO A 118 -3.42 -7.75 -24.42
CA PRO A 118 -2.87 -6.42 -24.17
C PRO A 118 -1.51 -6.43 -23.44
N LEU A 119 -1.36 -7.24 -22.39
CA LEU A 119 -0.12 -7.33 -21.62
C LEU A 119 1.02 -7.95 -22.45
N LEU A 120 0.76 -9.00 -23.23
CA LEU A 120 1.75 -9.59 -24.13
C LEU A 120 2.21 -8.60 -25.22
N GLY A 121 1.27 -7.85 -25.82
CA GLY A 121 1.59 -6.82 -26.80
C GLY A 121 2.40 -5.65 -26.21
N ALA A 122 2.04 -5.20 -25.00
CA ALA A 122 2.79 -4.18 -24.27
C ALA A 122 4.20 -4.67 -23.91
N LEU A 123 4.35 -5.91 -23.44
CA LEU A 123 5.63 -6.54 -23.14
C LEU A 123 6.52 -6.65 -24.38
N GLN A 124 5.98 -7.13 -25.50
CA GLN A 124 6.71 -7.20 -26.78
C GLN A 124 7.18 -5.81 -27.23
N THR A 125 6.32 -4.79 -27.09
CA THR A 125 6.66 -3.40 -27.43
C THR A 125 7.78 -2.86 -26.55
N LEU A 126 7.73 -3.11 -25.24
CA LEU A 126 8.75 -2.71 -24.27
C LEU A 126 10.10 -3.39 -24.54
N LEU A 127 10.11 -4.70 -24.76
CA LEU A 127 11.31 -5.48 -25.07
C LEU A 127 11.93 -5.04 -26.40
N SER A 128 11.12 -4.85 -27.44
CA SER A 128 11.59 -4.35 -28.74
C SER A 128 12.23 -2.97 -28.62
N ARG A 129 11.61 -2.06 -27.84
CA ARG A 129 12.16 -0.72 -27.60
C ARG A 129 13.46 -0.77 -26.79
N ALA A 130 13.54 -1.65 -25.78
CA ALA A 130 14.73 -1.83 -24.96
C ALA A 130 15.91 -2.40 -25.77
N LEU A 131 15.65 -3.37 -26.66
CA LEU A 131 16.65 -3.95 -27.57
C LEU A 131 17.07 -2.99 -28.69
N SER A 132 16.19 -2.07 -29.11
CA SER A 132 16.52 -1.03 -30.09
C SER A 132 17.31 0.15 -29.52
N LEU A 133 17.41 0.30 -28.19
CA LEU A 133 18.26 1.32 -27.58
C LEU A 133 19.73 0.92 -27.77
N PRO A 134 20.57 1.76 -28.40
CA PRO A 134 21.98 1.44 -28.55
C PRO A 134 22.64 1.27 -27.18
N TRP A 135 23.15 0.07 -26.91
CA TRP A 135 23.91 -0.28 -25.71
C TRP A 135 25.06 0.71 -25.40
N SER A 136 25.56 1.39 -26.45
CA SER A 136 26.56 2.45 -26.41
C SER A 136 26.21 3.69 -25.57
N ARG A 137 24.97 3.87 -25.09
CA ARG A 137 24.66 4.89 -24.07
C ARG A 137 25.06 4.51 -22.64
N ARG A 138 25.31 3.24 -22.32
CA ARG A 138 25.76 2.81 -20.97
C ARG A 138 27.27 2.97 -20.76
N THR A 139 28.06 3.01 -21.83
CA THR A 139 29.54 3.02 -21.77
C THR A 139 30.20 4.38 -22.03
N ARG A 140 29.43 5.45 -22.31
CA ARG A 140 29.97 6.80 -22.59
C ARG A 140 29.80 7.79 -21.43
N SER A 141 30.00 7.32 -20.20
CA SER A 141 30.08 8.15 -18.99
C SER A 141 31.40 7.99 -18.23
N ALA A 142 32.48 7.67 -18.94
CA ALA A 142 33.84 7.95 -18.46
C ALA A 142 34.13 9.44 -18.71
N PRO A 143 34.46 10.25 -17.69
CA PRO A 143 34.80 11.65 -17.89
C PRO A 143 36.10 11.78 -18.70
N PRO A 144 36.23 12.78 -19.59
CA PRO A 144 37.48 13.00 -20.31
C PRO A 144 38.59 13.37 -19.33
N ALA A 145 39.76 12.73 -19.49
CA ALA A 145 40.93 13.01 -18.66
C ALA A 145 41.32 14.50 -18.72
N PRO A 146 41.72 15.13 -17.59
CA PRO A 146 42.04 16.54 -17.56
C PRO A 146 43.26 16.84 -18.45
N ARG A 147 43.10 17.77 -19.40
CA ARG A 147 44.20 18.26 -20.22
C ARG A 147 45.22 18.96 -19.33
N ARG A 148 46.45 18.42 -19.26
CA ARG A 148 47.60 19.10 -18.65
C ARG A 148 48.00 20.29 -19.52
N THR A 149 47.45 21.47 -19.23
CA THR A 149 47.92 22.73 -19.83
C THR A 149 49.26 23.11 -19.19
N ALA A 150 50.30 23.25 -20.02
CA ALA A 150 51.62 23.68 -19.56
C ALA A 150 51.56 25.14 -19.08
N THR A 151 52.21 25.42 -17.95
CA THR A 151 52.25 26.75 -17.33
C THR A 151 53.25 27.65 -18.07
N THR A 152 52.79 28.51 -18.97
CA THR A 152 53.64 29.58 -19.51
C THR A 152 53.66 30.74 -18.53
N SER A 153 54.79 30.88 -17.82
CA SER A 153 55.08 32.00 -16.94
C SER A 153 55.17 33.31 -17.73
N THR A 154 54.45 34.34 -17.27
CA THR A 154 54.68 35.74 -17.67
C THR A 154 54.80 36.59 -16.42
N SER A 155 55.98 37.17 -16.24
CA SER A 155 56.35 38.02 -15.10
C SER A 155 55.83 39.44 -15.21
N CYS A 156 55.60 40.09 -14.06
CA CYS A 156 56.14 41.41 -13.62
C CYS A 156 55.10 42.21 -12.79
N PRO A 157 55.51 43.17 -11.92
CA PRO A 157 56.75 43.28 -11.16
C PRO A 157 56.57 43.67 -9.66
N VAL A 158 57.69 43.80 -8.94
CA VAL A 158 57.85 44.32 -7.55
C VAL A 158 57.66 45.86 -7.51
N ALA A 159 57.42 46.63 -6.42
CA ALA A 159 57.39 46.49 -4.95
C ALA A 159 56.42 47.59 -4.36
N PRO A 160 56.46 48.09 -3.09
CA PRO A 160 57.18 47.71 -1.85
C PRO A 160 56.27 47.53 -0.59
N PRO A 161 56.80 47.19 0.61
CA PRO A 161 56.00 46.70 1.74
C PRO A 161 55.73 47.73 2.85
N ARG A 162 54.69 47.51 3.67
CA ARG A 162 54.58 48.04 5.04
C ARG A 162 54.00 47.04 6.05
N SER A 163 54.87 46.73 7.02
CA SER A 163 54.78 46.15 8.38
C SER A 163 53.46 45.77 9.08
N PRO A 164 53.53 44.95 10.17
CA PRO A 164 52.43 44.07 10.58
C PRO A 164 51.83 44.33 11.99
N ALA A 165 50.63 43.76 12.20
CA ALA A 165 50.10 43.26 13.48
C ALA A 165 49.81 44.32 14.60
N PRO A 166 49.19 43.97 15.76
CA PRO A 166 48.76 42.64 16.23
C PRO A 166 47.36 42.52 16.90
N GLN A 167 46.96 41.27 17.17
CA GLN A 167 46.17 40.75 18.32
C GLN A 167 44.77 41.30 18.67
N SER A 168 43.80 40.38 18.79
CA SER A 168 43.04 40.00 20.02
C SER A 168 41.58 39.63 19.66
N LEU A 169 41.13 38.36 19.70
CA LEU A 169 40.77 37.48 20.85
C LEU A 169 39.36 37.79 21.45
N ARG A 170 38.56 36.72 21.60
CA ARG A 170 37.16 36.58 22.08
C ARG A 170 36.09 36.71 20.98
N GLN A 171 35.33 35.67 20.64
CA GLN A 171 34.35 34.83 21.39
C GLN A 171 32.98 35.54 21.61
N PRO A 172 31.85 34.80 21.52
CA PRO A 172 30.59 35.34 21.03
C PRO A 172 29.56 35.63 22.13
N ARG A 173 28.51 36.37 21.74
CA ARG A 173 27.14 36.11 22.19
C ARG A 173 26.13 36.54 21.14
#